data_AF-A0A142XK04-F1
#
_entry.id   AF-A0A142XK04-F1
#
_cell.length_a   1.000
_cell.length_b   1.000
_cell.length_c   1.000
_cell.angle_alpha   90.00
_cell.angle_beta   90.00
_cell.angle_gamma   90.00
#
_symmetry.space_group_name_H-M   'P 1'
#
loop_
_entity.id
_entity.type
_entity.pdbx_description
1 polymer ?
#
loop_
_entity_poly.entity_id
_entity_poly.type
_entity_poly.pdbx_seq_one_letter_code
_entity_poly.pdbx_strand_id
1 'polypeptide(L)'
;MRFAPGRLMGPALFLTASLLVVAAGGAVGQPGGDKEPGKEKKDKGKGPKGGPEKGAKELRKAFDGITDVAQNAPAGQEAARLLDHAKSFYRAALRAHPDEPRRFRELALAATDAARGLEHQHRAAYQPVANLPEPPLDLDGPPAPKDGPKGKGVPPAPKDGPRGREPRDAAGERGPWSPALDALSDVHDQLATAAPPAKGAGRDFFEGAKGAYRKARAAYEAGDYRKAAELARAADAWLRVNEHLERAEWDGAANPPPAPEPKGKGAPPLPPAVK
;
A
#
# COMPACT_ATOMS: atom_id res chain seq x y z
N MET A 1 -21.32 52.62 -9.74
CA MET A 1 -21.19 51.75 -8.55
C MET A 1 -19.72 51.39 -8.39
N ARG A 2 -19.11 51.74 -7.26
CA ARG A 2 -17.67 51.60 -7.00
C ARG A 2 -17.41 50.26 -6.31
N PHE A 3 -16.62 49.38 -6.92
CA PHE A 3 -16.13 48.14 -6.28
C PHE A 3 -14.75 48.39 -5.67
N ALA A 4 -14.62 48.11 -4.39
CA ALA A 4 -13.36 48.19 -3.63
C ALA A 4 -12.67 46.81 -3.60
N PRO A 5 -11.32 46.74 -3.76
CA PRO A 5 -10.57 45.49 -3.61
C PRO A 5 -10.16 45.28 -2.14
N GLY A 6 -10.67 44.20 -1.54
CA GLY A 6 -10.39 43.80 -0.15
C GLY A 6 -9.21 42.83 -0.03
N ARG A 7 -8.05 43.41 0.28
CA ARG A 7 -6.87 42.91 1.03
C ARG A 7 -6.63 41.39 1.22
N LEU A 8 -5.49 40.97 0.67
CA LEU A 8 -4.61 39.87 1.07
C LEU A 8 -4.14 39.97 2.53
N MET A 9 -4.20 38.87 3.29
CA MET A 9 -3.29 38.57 4.41
C MET A 9 -3.14 37.04 4.58
N GLY A 10 -1.99 36.48 4.17
CA GLY A 10 -1.27 35.49 4.98
C GLY A 10 -0.35 36.22 5.98
N PRO A 11 0.53 35.59 6.78
CA PRO A 11 1.01 34.19 6.77
C PRO A 11 1.04 33.55 8.19
N ALA A 12 1.48 32.29 8.32
CA ALA A 12 2.38 31.83 9.40
C ALA A 12 2.75 30.35 9.23
N LEU A 13 3.92 30.11 8.65
CA LEU A 13 4.65 28.85 8.74
C LEU A 13 5.24 28.73 10.16
N PHE A 14 4.89 27.67 10.89
CA PHE A 14 5.62 27.25 12.07
C PHE A 14 6.43 25.99 11.72
N LEU A 15 7.72 26.20 11.48
CA LEU A 15 8.77 25.19 11.47
C LEU A 15 9.12 24.86 12.92
N THR A 16 8.73 23.68 13.41
CA THR A 16 9.27 23.14 14.67
C THR A 16 10.18 21.95 14.36
N ALA A 17 11.47 22.23 14.34
CA ALA A 17 12.53 21.22 14.39
C ALA A 17 12.46 20.51 15.74
N SER A 18 12.20 19.20 15.73
CA SER A 18 12.32 18.36 16.92
C SER A 18 13.63 17.58 16.85
N LEU A 19 14.45 17.85 17.85
CA LEU A 19 15.80 17.38 18.07
C LEU A 19 15.84 15.85 18.30
N LEU A 20 16.83 15.23 17.68
CA LEU A 20 17.14 13.80 17.68
C LEU A 20 17.95 13.48 18.95
N VAL A 21 17.42 12.63 19.85
CA VAL A 21 18.18 12.10 21.00
C VAL A 21 18.72 10.72 20.62
N VAL A 22 20.02 10.66 20.35
CA VAL A 22 20.80 9.42 20.23
C VAL A 22 21.15 8.96 21.64
N ALA A 23 20.59 7.85 22.09
CA ALA A 23 21.08 7.14 23.26
C ALA A 23 22.25 6.24 22.86
N ALA A 24 23.47 6.71 23.15
CA ALA A 24 24.68 5.91 23.13
C ALA A 24 24.84 5.20 24.49
N GLY A 25 24.70 3.87 24.49
CA GLY A 25 25.30 2.97 25.47
C GLY A 25 26.04 1.92 24.65
N GLY A 26 27.31 1.60 24.85
CA GLY A 26 28.12 1.64 26.06
C GLY A 26 28.96 0.37 25.98
N ALA A 27 30.20 0.51 25.53
CA ALA A 27 31.13 -0.58 25.35
C ALA A 27 31.67 -1.07 26.70
N VAL A 28 31.61 -2.37 26.95
CA VAL A 28 32.48 -3.07 27.91
C VAL A 28 33.06 -4.27 27.19
N GLY A 29 34.36 -4.25 26.98
CA GLY A 29 35.13 -5.39 26.48
C GLY A 29 35.69 -6.23 27.64
N GLN A 30 35.84 -7.52 27.40
CA GLN A 30 36.85 -8.39 28.04
C GLN A 30 37.20 -9.55 27.09
N PRO A 31 38.35 -10.22 27.28
CA PRO A 31 39.25 -10.62 26.20
C PRO A 31 39.31 -12.13 26.01
N GLY A 32 39.88 -12.55 24.87
CA GLY A 32 40.69 -13.77 24.72
C GLY A 32 39.99 -15.12 24.98
N GLY A 33 39.76 -15.87 23.90
CA GLY A 33 39.41 -17.29 23.98
C GLY A 33 39.29 -17.90 22.59
N ASP A 34 40.36 -18.56 22.18
CA ASP A 34 40.53 -19.65 21.22
C ASP A 34 39.58 -19.82 20.02
N LYS A 35 40.23 -19.96 18.85
CA LYS A 35 39.66 -20.46 17.61
C LYS A 35 39.24 -21.92 17.78
N GLU A 36 37.94 -22.19 17.77
CA GLU A 36 37.40 -23.49 17.35
C GLU A 36 36.90 -23.42 15.88
N PRO A 37 37.30 -24.37 15.02
CA PRO A 37 36.78 -24.48 13.66
C PRO A 37 35.50 -25.32 13.69
N GLY A 38 34.39 -24.67 14.02
CA GLY A 38 33.06 -25.28 14.01
C GLY A 38 32.02 -24.32 13.46
N LYS A 39 32.07 -24.02 12.16
CA LYS A 39 30.93 -23.37 11.47
C LYS A 39 29.80 -24.40 11.38
N GLU A 40 29.09 -24.62 12.49
CA GLU A 40 27.70 -25.02 12.41
C GLU A 40 26.98 -23.96 11.59
N LYS A 41 26.52 -24.37 10.41
CA LYS A 41 25.55 -23.61 9.64
C LYS A 41 24.39 -23.37 10.61
N LYS A 42 24.26 -22.13 11.11
CA LYS A 42 23.01 -21.63 11.66
C LYS A 42 21.96 -21.91 10.60
N ASP A 43 21.24 -22.99 10.81
CA ASP A 43 20.06 -23.32 10.05
C ASP A 43 19.20 -22.07 10.19
N LYS A 44 19.04 -21.33 9.09
CA LYS A 44 18.01 -20.30 8.98
C LYS A 44 16.70 -21.07 8.90
N GLY A 45 16.34 -21.69 10.03
CA GLY A 45 15.06 -22.29 10.24
C GLY A 45 14.06 -21.22 9.91
N LYS A 46 13.30 -21.45 8.84
CA LYS A 46 12.14 -20.63 8.50
C LYS A 46 11.22 -20.73 9.71
N GLY A 47 11.35 -19.76 10.63
CA GLY A 47 10.45 -19.60 11.74
C GLY A 47 9.01 -19.61 11.22
N PRO A 48 8.04 -20.00 12.06
CA PRO A 48 6.65 -20.15 11.66
C PRO A 48 6.22 -18.96 10.80
N LYS A 49 5.77 -19.26 9.57
CA LYS A 49 5.51 -18.28 8.49
C LYS A 49 4.43 -17.22 8.81
N GLY A 50 4.01 -17.07 10.06
CA GLY A 50 3.04 -16.10 10.53
C GLY A 50 3.36 -15.48 11.89
N GLY A 51 4.61 -15.55 12.37
CA GLY A 51 5.00 -14.96 13.64
C GLY A 51 4.80 -13.43 13.72
N PRO A 52 4.73 -12.87 14.94
CA PRO A 52 4.49 -11.43 15.19
C PRO A 52 5.46 -10.49 14.46
N GLU A 53 6.68 -10.95 14.16
CA GLU A 53 7.66 -10.22 13.35
C GLU A 53 7.13 -9.80 11.96
N LYS A 54 6.31 -10.64 11.32
CA LYS A 54 5.72 -10.31 10.02
C LYS A 54 4.70 -9.17 10.15
N GLY A 55 3.87 -9.21 11.18
CA GLY A 55 2.90 -8.14 11.44
C GLY A 55 3.61 -6.81 11.72
N ALA A 56 4.71 -6.81 12.47
CA ALA A 56 5.51 -5.61 12.72
C ALA A 56 6.10 -5.00 11.44
N LYS A 57 6.58 -5.85 10.52
CA LYS A 57 7.07 -5.40 9.20
C LYS A 57 5.98 -4.74 8.38
N GLU A 58 4.81 -5.37 8.28
CA GLU A 58 3.66 -4.79 7.56
C GLU A 58 3.17 -3.51 8.23
N LEU A 59 3.18 -3.43 9.56
CA LEU A 59 2.80 -2.22 10.28
C LEU A 59 3.75 -1.06 9.98
N ARG A 60 5.08 -1.31 9.94
CA ARG A 60 6.05 -0.28 9.52
C ARG A 60 5.79 0.15 8.07
N LYS A 61 5.56 -0.79 7.16
CA LYS A 61 5.24 -0.48 5.76
C LYS A 61 3.96 0.36 5.64
N ALA A 62 2.92 0.02 6.41
CA ALA A 62 1.69 0.80 6.47
C ALA A 62 1.95 2.22 6.99
N PHE A 63 2.77 2.39 8.02
CA PHE A 63 3.15 3.71 8.55
C PHE A 63 3.84 4.56 7.47
N ASP A 64 4.85 3.99 6.79
CA ASP A 64 5.60 4.69 5.75
C ASP A 64 4.68 5.09 4.59
N GLY A 65 3.83 4.17 4.12
CA GLY A 65 2.87 4.44 3.05
C GLY A 65 1.81 5.48 3.42
N ILE A 66 1.24 5.41 4.63
CA ILE A 66 0.29 6.41 5.12
C ILE A 66 0.96 7.78 5.25
N THR A 67 2.22 7.83 5.69
CA THR A 67 2.97 9.08 5.84
C THR A 67 3.26 9.71 4.49
N ASP A 68 3.73 8.93 3.51
CA ASP A 68 3.99 9.41 2.16
C ASP A 68 2.71 9.93 1.48
N VAL A 69 1.62 9.15 1.56
CA VAL A 69 0.31 9.58 1.05
C VAL A 69 -0.20 10.82 1.78
N ALA A 70 0.02 10.97 3.09
CA ALA A 70 -0.42 12.17 3.81
C ALA A 70 0.36 13.42 3.41
N GLN A 71 1.65 13.29 3.08
CA GLN A 71 2.48 14.39 2.59
C GLN A 71 2.15 14.77 1.14
N ASN A 72 1.75 13.78 0.33
CA ASN A 72 1.45 13.91 -1.09
C ASN A 72 -0.05 13.62 -1.36
N ALA A 73 -0.93 14.15 -0.50
CA ALA A 73 -2.32 13.70 -0.45
C ALA A 73 -3.05 13.85 -1.80
N PRO A 74 -3.62 12.76 -2.35
CA PRO A 74 -4.44 12.85 -3.54
C PRO A 74 -5.63 13.79 -3.29
N ALA A 75 -5.92 14.65 -4.26
CA ALA A 75 -6.99 15.63 -4.15
C ALA A 75 -8.37 14.94 -4.08
N GLY A 76 -9.29 15.54 -3.31
CA GLY A 76 -10.70 15.17 -3.26
C GLY A 76 -11.14 14.56 -1.93
N GLN A 77 -12.42 14.76 -1.62
CA GLN A 77 -13.02 14.31 -0.36
C GLN A 77 -13.01 12.78 -0.21
N GLU A 78 -13.18 12.05 -1.32
CA GLU A 78 -13.15 10.58 -1.33
C GLU A 78 -11.78 10.06 -0.86
N ALA A 79 -10.70 10.60 -1.42
CA ALA A 79 -9.35 10.14 -1.10
C ALA A 79 -8.95 10.50 0.34
N ALA A 80 -9.36 11.68 0.82
CA ALA A 80 -9.20 12.05 2.23
C ALA A 80 -9.93 11.08 3.18
N ARG A 81 -11.17 10.69 2.84
CA ARG A 81 -11.95 9.71 3.62
C ARG A 81 -11.28 8.34 3.65
N LEU A 82 -10.79 7.84 2.51
CA LEU A 82 -10.07 6.56 2.44
C LEU A 82 -8.77 6.59 3.24
N LEU A 83 -8.05 7.71 3.22
CA LEU A 83 -6.84 7.91 4.03
C LEU A 83 -7.15 7.85 5.54
N ASP A 84 -8.26 8.44 5.97
CA ASP A 84 -8.67 8.37 7.38
C ASP A 84 -9.04 6.95 7.81
N HIS A 85 -9.66 6.16 6.93
CA HIS A 85 -9.85 4.73 7.17
C HIS A 85 -8.52 3.97 7.28
N ALA A 86 -7.56 4.24 6.39
CA ALA A 86 -6.23 3.63 6.46
C ALA A 86 -5.53 3.90 7.81
N LYS A 87 -5.59 5.16 8.29
CA LYS A 87 -5.10 5.53 9.62
C LYS A 87 -5.84 4.79 10.74
N SER A 88 -7.15 4.58 10.60
CA SER A 88 -7.95 3.87 11.58
C SER A 88 -7.51 2.40 11.72
N PHE A 89 -7.24 1.72 10.60
CA PHE A 89 -6.75 0.35 10.59
C PHE A 89 -5.36 0.24 11.23
N TYR A 90 -4.46 1.18 10.91
CA TYR A 90 -3.13 1.25 11.53
C TYR A 90 -3.21 1.39 13.05
N ARG A 91 -4.03 2.32 13.55
CA ARG A 91 -4.23 2.51 15.00
C ARG A 91 -4.88 1.29 15.65
N ALA A 92 -5.80 0.63 14.97
CA ALA A 92 -6.42 -0.59 15.47
C ALA A 92 -5.43 -1.77 15.53
N ALA A 93 -4.57 -1.90 14.51
CA ALA A 93 -3.49 -2.88 14.52
C ALA A 93 -2.56 -2.67 15.72
N LEU A 94 -2.16 -1.42 16.02
CA LEU A 94 -1.35 -1.11 17.19
C LEU A 94 -2.00 -1.53 18.51
N ARG A 95 -3.32 -1.41 18.64
CA ARG A 95 -4.06 -1.83 19.85
C ARG A 95 -4.19 -3.34 19.98
N ALA A 96 -4.34 -4.03 18.85
CA ALA A 96 -4.40 -5.49 18.83
C ALA A 96 -3.04 -6.14 19.16
N HIS A 97 -1.94 -5.39 19.11
CA HIS A 97 -0.62 -5.88 19.49
C HIS A 97 -0.36 -5.64 20.99
N PRO A 98 0.10 -6.65 21.76
CA PRO A 98 0.51 -7.99 21.34
C PRO A 98 -0.59 -9.07 21.46
N ASP A 99 -1.76 -8.73 22.01
CA ASP A 99 -2.73 -9.70 22.54
C ASP A 99 -3.48 -10.50 21.45
N GLU A 100 -3.70 -9.91 20.28
CA GLU A 100 -4.46 -10.48 19.17
C GLU A 100 -3.58 -10.54 17.89
N PRO A 101 -2.58 -11.45 17.83
CA PRO A 101 -1.56 -11.43 16.76
C PRO A 101 -2.12 -11.65 15.35
N ARG A 102 -3.20 -12.43 15.22
CA ARG A 102 -3.90 -12.63 13.95
C ARG A 102 -4.55 -11.32 13.49
N ARG A 103 -5.35 -10.70 14.35
CA ARG A 103 -6.06 -9.45 14.05
C ARG A 103 -5.09 -8.31 13.78
N PHE A 104 -4.03 -8.19 14.59
CA PHE A 104 -2.93 -7.27 14.38
C PHE A 104 -2.37 -7.36 12.95
N ARG A 105 -2.05 -8.57 12.50
CA ARG A 105 -1.48 -8.79 11.16
C ARG A 105 -2.45 -8.40 10.06
N GLU A 106 -3.71 -8.82 10.13
CA GLU A 106 -4.69 -8.54 9.09
C GLU A 106 -5.02 -7.03 9.02
N LEU A 107 -5.13 -6.34 10.16
CA LEU A 107 -5.32 -4.88 10.18
C LEU A 107 -4.10 -4.13 9.63
N ALA A 108 -2.88 -4.61 9.87
CA ALA A 108 -1.67 -4.03 9.29
C ALA A 108 -1.62 -4.20 7.76
N LEU A 109 -2.07 -5.35 7.24
CA LEU A 109 -2.21 -5.60 5.81
C LEU A 109 -3.30 -4.73 5.18
N ALA A 110 -4.47 -4.61 5.82
CA ALA A 110 -5.54 -3.71 5.39
C ALA A 110 -5.04 -2.25 5.30
N ALA A 111 -4.29 -1.78 6.30
CA ALA A 111 -3.70 -0.44 6.30
C ALA A 111 -2.68 -0.26 5.16
N THR A 112 -1.83 -1.27 4.92
CA THR A 112 -0.84 -1.26 3.83
C THR A 112 -1.52 -1.17 2.46
N ASP A 113 -2.57 -1.96 2.25
CA ASP A 113 -3.26 -2.04 0.96
C ASP A 113 -4.12 -0.80 0.69
N ALA A 114 -4.73 -0.24 1.74
CA ALA A 114 -5.40 1.06 1.67
C ALA A 114 -4.43 2.17 1.23
N ALA A 115 -3.24 2.25 1.83
CA ALA A 115 -2.22 3.24 1.47
C ALA A 115 -1.70 3.02 0.04
N ARG A 116 -1.43 1.77 -0.33
CA ARG A 116 -0.98 1.38 -1.68
C ARG A 116 -2.01 1.77 -2.75
N GLY A 117 -3.30 1.58 -2.50
CA GLY A 117 -4.33 2.00 -3.45
C GLY A 117 -4.39 3.52 -3.63
N LEU A 118 -4.22 4.29 -2.56
CA LEU A 118 -4.13 5.76 -2.63
C LEU A 118 -2.88 6.23 -3.38
N GLU A 119 -1.75 5.57 -3.17
CA GLU A 119 -0.51 5.85 -3.88
C GLU A 119 -0.66 5.60 -5.40
N HIS A 120 -1.23 4.47 -5.79
CA HIS A 120 -1.53 4.17 -7.20
C HIS A 120 -2.51 5.17 -7.80
N GLN A 121 -3.56 5.55 -7.07
CA GLN A 121 -4.47 6.61 -7.50
C GLN A 121 -3.74 7.94 -7.72
N HIS A 122 -2.81 8.31 -6.84
CA HIS A 122 -2.02 9.52 -6.97
C HIS A 122 -1.07 9.46 -8.19
N ARG A 123 -0.36 8.35 -8.37
CA ARG A 123 0.53 8.10 -9.53
C ARG A 123 -0.22 8.14 -10.86
N ALA A 124 -1.50 7.74 -10.89
CA ALA A 124 -2.35 7.85 -12.07
C ALA A 124 -2.61 9.30 -12.53
N ALA A 125 -2.35 10.30 -11.69
CA ALA A 125 -2.46 11.71 -12.05
C ALA A 125 -1.16 12.27 -12.66
N TYR A 126 -0.04 11.53 -12.57
CA TYR A 126 1.25 12.00 -13.07
C TYR A 126 1.29 12.00 -14.60
N GLN A 127 1.74 13.12 -15.15
CA GLN A 127 2.06 13.21 -16.56
C GLN A 127 3.47 12.65 -16.82
N PRO A 128 3.69 11.90 -17.92
CA PRO A 128 5.03 11.58 -18.36
C PRO A 128 5.87 12.85 -18.49
N VAL A 129 7.13 12.78 -18.07
CA VAL A 129 8.07 13.90 -18.28
C VAL A 129 8.32 14.02 -19.77
N ALA A 130 8.05 15.20 -20.34
CA ALA A 130 8.26 15.44 -21.77
C ALA A 130 9.72 15.15 -22.15
N ASN A 131 9.91 14.47 -23.29
CA ASN A 131 11.22 14.05 -23.82
C ASN A 131 11.99 13.00 -23.00
N LEU A 132 11.39 12.42 -21.96
CA LEU A 132 11.94 11.24 -21.30
C LEU A 132 11.38 9.99 -22.00
N PRO A 133 12.20 9.15 -22.67
CA PRO A 133 11.69 7.94 -23.31
C PRO A 133 11.09 7.01 -22.26
N GLU A 134 10.01 6.31 -22.62
CA GLU A 134 9.45 5.29 -21.75
C GLU A 134 10.47 4.15 -21.56
N PRO A 135 10.61 3.63 -20.33
CA PRO A 135 11.49 2.50 -20.09
C PRO A 135 11.04 1.30 -20.95
N PRO A 136 11.98 0.52 -21.52
CA PRO A 136 11.63 -0.68 -22.29
C PRO A 136 10.82 -1.65 -21.43
N LEU A 137 9.64 -2.05 -21.90
CA LEU A 137 8.75 -2.96 -21.18
C LEU A 137 9.31 -4.39 -21.07
N ASP A 138 10.25 -4.75 -21.94
CA ASP A 138 10.80 -6.10 -22.04
C ASP A 138 11.79 -6.45 -20.92
N LEU A 139 12.25 -5.44 -20.16
CA LEU A 139 13.23 -5.63 -19.08
C LEU A 139 12.60 -6.10 -17.76
N ASP A 140 11.28 -5.91 -17.57
CA ASP A 140 10.54 -6.30 -16.37
C ASP A 140 9.87 -7.70 -16.49
N GLY A 141 10.02 -8.36 -17.64
CA GLY A 141 9.61 -9.74 -17.80
C GLY A 141 10.41 -10.67 -16.87
N PRO A 142 9.82 -11.76 -16.34
CA PRO A 142 10.60 -12.78 -15.64
C PRO A 142 11.77 -13.18 -16.52
N PRO A 143 12.99 -13.35 -15.97
CA PRO A 143 14.14 -13.71 -16.78
C PRO A 143 13.79 -14.93 -17.62
N ALA A 144 14.04 -14.86 -18.93
CA ALA A 144 13.78 -15.95 -19.85
C ALA A 144 14.24 -17.26 -19.19
N PRO A 145 13.38 -18.30 -19.14
CA PRO A 145 13.76 -19.57 -18.54
C PRO A 145 15.11 -19.96 -19.12
N LYS A 146 16.15 -20.08 -18.27
CA LYS A 146 17.45 -20.55 -18.73
C LYS A 146 17.21 -21.89 -19.38
N ASP A 147 17.42 -21.97 -20.70
CA ASP A 147 17.27 -23.18 -21.49
C ASP A 147 17.97 -24.32 -20.75
N GLY A 148 17.15 -25.20 -20.17
CA GLY A 148 17.62 -26.43 -19.59
C GLY A 148 18.30 -27.29 -20.66
N PRO A 149 19.23 -28.16 -20.29
CA PRO A 149 19.96 -28.97 -21.25
C PRO A 149 19.01 -29.77 -22.13
N LYS A 150 19.22 -29.67 -23.46
CA LYS A 150 18.45 -30.30 -24.54
C LYS A 150 18.13 -31.77 -24.25
N GLY A 151 16.95 -32.02 -23.68
CA GLY A 151 16.35 -33.34 -23.56
C GLY A 151 15.70 -33.75 -24.87
N LYS A 152 16.14 -34.88 -25.42
CA LYS A 152 15.65 -35.46 -26.68
C LYS A 152 14.15 -35.82 -26.60
N GLY A 153 13.40 -35.43 -27.63
CA GLY A 153 12.24 -36.17 -28.15
C GLY A 153 10.91 -35.95 -27.46
N VAL A 154 10.15 -34.93 -27.91
CA VAL A 154 8.69 -34.95 -27.82
C VAL A 154 8.16 -35.21 -29.25
N PRO A 155 7.27 -36.19 -29.46
CA PRO A 155 6.71 -36.50 -30.78
C PRO A 155 5.88 -35.32 -31.31
N PRO A 156 5.81 -35.13 -32.65
CA PRO A 156 5.08 -34.03 -33.26
C PRO A 156 3.58 -34.11 -32.93
N ALA A 157 2.98 -32.96 -32.63
CA ALA A 157 1.55 -32.85 -32.40
C ALA A 157 0.74 -33.18 -33.68
N PRO A 158 -0.50 -33.70 -33.54
CA PRO A 158 -1.38 -34.01 -34.67
C PRO A 158 -1.68 -32.77 -35.52
N LYS A 159 -1.70 -32.94 -36.85
CA LYS A 159 -1.76 -31.87 -37.86
C LYS A 159 -3.17 -31.36 -38.22
N ASP A 160 -4.22 -31.77 -37.50
CA ASP A 160 -5.61 -31.45 -37.88
C ASP A 160 -6.34 -30.61 -36.83
N GLY A 161 -5.86 -29.38 -36.63
CA GLY A 161 -6.62 -28.29 -36.02
C GLY A 161 -6.94 -27.21 -37.07
N PRO A 162 -8.03 -26.43 -36.89
CA PRO A 162 -8.50 -25.47 -37.89
C PRO A 162 -7.40 -24.45 -38.23
N ARG A 163 -6.98 -24.46 -39.50
CA ARG A 163 -6.08 -23.46 -40.10
C ARG A 163 -6.72 -22.08 -39.97
N GLY A 164 -6.17 -21.22 -39.10
CA GLY A 164 -6.66 -19.85 -38.98
C GLY A 164 -6.17 -19.01 -37.80
N ARG A 165 -5.48 -19.59 -36.81
CA ARG A 165 -4.69 -18.81 -35.83
C ARG A 165 -3.45 -19.59 -35.48
N GLU A 166 -2.29 -19.05 -35.86
CA GLU A 166 -1.00 -19.62 -35.50
C GLU A 166 -0.83 -19.66 -33.99
N PRO A 167 -0.59 -20.84 -33.40
CA PRO A 167 -0.30 -20.97 -31.99
C PRO A 167 1.14 -21.45 -31.83
N ARG A 168 2.14 -20.55 -31.85
CA ARG A 168 3.37 -20.76 -31.05
C ARG A 168 4.33 -19.58 -30.90
N ASP A 169 4.14 -18.46 -31.60
CA ASP A 169 4.99 -17.26 -31.45
C ASP A 169 4.22 -16.01 -30.93
N ALA A 170 2.96 -16.17 -30.51
CA ALA A 170 2.11 -15.12 -29.93
C ALA A 170 2.48 -14.70 -28.48
N ALA A 171 3.70 -15.02 -28.05
CA ALA A 171 4.36 -14.36 -26.92
C ALA A 171 5.24 -13.18 -27.39
N GLY A 172 5.44 -13.02 -28.70
CA GLY A 172 6.13 -11.89 -29.31
C GLY A 172 5.26 -10.65 -29.29
N GLU A 173 5.67 -9.68 -28.48
CA GLU A 173 5.18 -8.31 -28.44
C GLU A 173 3.73 -8.15 -27.95
N ARG A 174 3.49 -8.56 -26.70
CA ARG A 174 2.43 -7.93 -25.90
C ARG A 174 2.68 -6.41 -25.91
N GLY A 175 1.89 -5.68 -26.67
CA GLY A 175 2.02 -4.23 -26.78
C GLY A 175 1.84 -3.53 -25.42
N PRO A 176 2.13 -2.23 -25.33
CA PRO A 176 2.11 -1.45 -24.08
C PRO A 176 0.75 -1.46 -23.35
N TRP A 177 -0.31 -1.86 -24.05
CA TRP A 177 -1.66 -2.04 -23.52
C TRP A 177 -1.87 -3.33 -22.71
N SER A 178 -1.08 -4.39 -22.94
CA SER A 178 -1.36 -5.72 -22.36
C SER A 178 -1.30 -5.77 -20.84
N PRO A 179 -0.32 -5.17 -20.14
CA PRO A 179 -0.31 -5.18 -18.67
C PRO A 179 -1.52 -4.46 -18.06
N ALA A 180 -1.99 -3.39 -18.70
CA ALA A 180 -3.19 -2.66 -18.26
C ALA A 180 -4.46 -3.51 -18.47
N LEU A 181 -4.54 -4.24 -19.58
CA LEU A 181 -5.68 -5.12 -19.87
C LEU A 181 -5.76 -6.30 -18.90
N ASP A 182 -4.63 -6.92 -18.58
CA ASP A 182 -4.58 -8.02 -17.62
C ASP A 182 -5.06 -7.53 -16.23
N ALA A 183 -4.52 -6.41 -15.75
CA ALA A 183 -4.93 -5.82 -14.47
C ALA A 183 -6.43 -5.42 -14.46
N LEU A 184 -6.94 -4.90 -15.57
CA LEU A 184 -8.37 -4.59 -15.71
C LEU A 184 -9.24 -5.86 -15.68
N SER A 185 -8.78 -6.94 -16.29
CA SER A 185 -9.50 -8.22 -16.33
C SER A 185 -9.57 -8.84 -14.94
N ASP A 186 -8.44 -8.87 -14.22
CA ASP A 186 -8.39 -9.36 -12.84
C ASP A 186 -9.33 -8.58 -11.91
N VAL A 187 -9.30 -7.25 -11.98
CA VAL A 187 -10.19 -6.40 -11.16
C VAL A 187 -11.66 -6.59 -11.54
N HIS A 188 -11.96 -6.74 -12.83
CA HIS A 188 -13.32 -7.02 -13.29
C HIS A 188 -13.85 -8.33 -12.69
N ASP A 189 -13.07 -9.41 -12.75
CA ASP A 189 -13.47 -10.72 -12.26
C ASP A 189 -13.63 -10.72 -10.74
N GLN A 190 -12.76 -10.03 -10.01
CA GLN A 190 -12.91 -9.82 -8.58
C GLN A 190 -14.19 -9.01 -8.26
N LEU A 191 -14.48 -7.92 -8.98
CA LEU A 191 -15.69 -7.12 -8.77
C LEU A 191 -16.98 -7.89 -9.10
N ALA A 192 -16.92 -8.81 -10.07
CA ALA A 192 -18.07 -9.64 -10.46
C ALA A 192 -18.38 -10.72 -9.42
N THR A 193 -17.37 -11.19 -8.68
CA THR A 193 -17.51 -12.29 -7.70
C THR A 193 -17.62 -11.80 -6.26
N ALA A 194 -17.05 -10.64 -5.93
CA ALA A 194 -17.06 -10.08 -4.59
C ALA A 194 -18.44 -9.53 -4.20
N ALA A 195 -18.99 -10.03 -3.10
CA ALA A 195 -20.17 -9.44 -2.49
C ALA A 195 -19.80 -8.08 -1.88
N PRO A 196 -20.55 -7.00 -2.17
CA PRO A 196 -20.28 -5.70 -1.56
C PRO A 196 -20.47 -5.76 -0.03
N PRO A 197 -19.54 -5.22 0.77
CA PRO A 197 -19.76 -5.06 2.20
C PRO A 197 -21.01 -4.22 2.47
N ALA A 198 -21.83 -4.58 3.47
CA ALA A 198 -23.09 -3.87 3.71
C ALA A 198 -22.89 -2.42 4.18
N LYS A 199 -21.84 -2.14 4.96
CA LYS A 199 -21.56 -0.83 5.57
C LYS A 199 -20.09 -0.67 5.98
N GLY A 200 -19.74 0.53 6.43
CA GLY A 200 -18.45 0.83 7.07
C GLY A 200 -17.29 1.03 6.08
N ALA A 201 -16.06 0.97 6.61
CA ALA A 201 -14.86 1.27 5.83
C ALA A 201 -14.69 0.34 4.62
N GLY A 202 -15.02 -0.96 4.76
CA GLY A 202 -14.95 -1.90 3.64
C GLY A 202 -15.87 -1.51 2.47
N ARG A 203 -17.08 -1.02 2.76
CA ARG A 203 -18.00 -0.51 1.74
C ARG A 203 -17.40 0.70 1.01
N ASP A 204 -16.74 1.59 1.74
CA ASP A 204 -16.09 2.77 1.17
C ASP A 204 -14.93 2.41 0.24
N PHE A 205 -14.08 1.45 0.62
CA PHE A 205 -13.02 0.93 -0.25
C PHE A 205 -13.58 0.17 -1.47
N PHE A 206 -14.66 -0.60 -1.30
CA PHE A 206 -15.30 -1.30 -2.40
C PHE A 206 -15.87 -0.33 -3.45
N GLU A 207 -16.55 0.74 -3.02
CA GLU A 207 -17.03 1.76 -3.96
C GLU A 207 -15.90 2.58 -4.58
N GLY A 208 -14.83 2.85 -3.81
CA GLY A 208 -13.57 3.41 -4.33
C GLY A 208 -12.98 2.53 -5.43
N ALA A 209 -12.90 1.21 -5.23
CA ALA A 209 -12.40 0.26 -6.21
C ALA A 209 -13.23 0.26 -7.49
N LYS A 210 -14.56 0.28 -7.39
CA LYS A 210 -15.45 0.45 -8.56
C LYS A 210 -15.22 1.77 -9.28
N GLY A 211 -15.04 2.85 -8.53
CA GLY A 211 -14.71 4.17 -9.05
C GLY A 211 -13.38 4.17 -9.83
N ALA A 212 -12.34 3.60 -9.25
CA ALA A 212 -11.02 3.45 -9.88
C ALA A 212 -11.08 2.55 -11.12
N TYR A 213 -11.77 1.41 -11.06
CA TYR A 213 -11.95 0.52 -12.21
C TYR A 213 -12.63 1.22 -13.40
N ARG A 214 -13.71 1.97 -13.17
CA ARG A 214 -14.37 2.76 -14.24
C ARG A 214 -13.43 3.78 -14.87
N LYS A 215 -12.65 4.49 -14.03
CA LYS A 215 -11.65 5.45 -14.51
C LYS A 215 -10.51 4.75 -15.27
N ALA A 216 -10.09 3.58 -14.81
CA ALA A 216 -9.06 2.75 -15.45
C ALA A 216 -9.50 2.32 -16.85
N ARG A 217 -10.73 1.83 -16.98
CA ARG A 217 -11.33 1.46 -18.27
C ARG A 217 -11.42 2.65 -19.22
N ALA A 218 -11.90 3.80 -18.75
CA ALA A 218 -11.96 5.02 -19.57
C ALA A 218 -10.57 5.48 -20.03
N ALA A 219 -9.55 5.40 -19.17
CA ALA A 219 -8.17 5.71 -19.54
C ALA A 219 -7.61 4.72 -20.58
N TYR A 220 -7.93 3.43 -20.45
CA TYR A 220 -7.55 2.40 -21.40
C TYR A 220 -8.17 2.65 -22.78
N GLU A 221 -9.47 2.95 -22.82
CA GLU A 221 -10.20 3.28 -24.05
C GLU A 221 -9.67 4.57 -24.71
N ALA A 222 -9.11 5.50 -23.93
CA ALA A 222 -8.44 6.71 -24.42
C ALA A 222 -6.98 6.49 -24.85
N GLY A 223 -6.43 5.28 -24.72
CA GLY A 223 -5.05 4.95 -25.05
C GLY A 223 -4.02 5.35 -23.98
N ASP A 224 -4.46 5.83 -22.81
CA ASP A 224 -3.59 6.14 -21.66
C ASP A 224 -3.40 4.89 -20.80
N TYR A 225 -2.65 3.93 -21.35
CA TYR A 225 -2.46 2.60 -20.75
C TYR A 225 -1.71 2.66 -19.41
N ARG A 226 -0.81 3.63 -19.24
CA ARG A 226 -0.10 3.84 -17.97
C ARG A 226 -1.07 4.22 -16.86
N LYS A 227 -1.92 5.23 -17.11
CA LYS A 227 -2.94 5.65 -16.15
C LYS A 227 -3.95 4.54 -15.88
N ALA A 228 -4.34 3.81 -16.92
CA ALA A 228 -5.23 2.65 -16.78
C ALA A 228 -4.63 1.60 -15.84
N ALA A 229 -3.36 1.24 -16.02
CA ALA A 229 -2.67 0.27 -15.17
C ALA A 229 -2.58 0.73 -13.71
N GLU A 230 -2.23 2.01 -13.46
CA GLU A 230 -2.20 2.54 -12.09
C GLU A 230 -3.57 2.53 -11.42
N LEU A 231 -4.63 2.94 -12.13
CA LEU A 231 -5.99 2.91 -11.58
C LEU A 231 -6.51 1.48 -11.35
N ALA A 232 -6.14 0.52 -12.21
CA ALA A 232 -6.44 -0.88 -11.99
C ALA A 232 -5.72 -1.43 -10.75
N ARG A 233 -4.43 -1.10 -10.56
CA ARG A 233 -3.68 -1.46 -9.34
C ARG A 233 -4.27 -0.81 -8.07
N ALA A 234 -4.78 0.41 -8.17
CA ALA A 234 -5.49 1.05 -7.08
C ALA A 234 -6.76 0.28 -6.70
N ALA A 235 -7.55 -0.13 -7.69
CA ALA A 235 -8.77 -0.91 -7.48
C ALA A 235 -8.47 -2.29 -6.86
N ASP A 236 -7.48 -3.03 -7.38
CA ASP A 236 -7.05 -4.32 -6.83
C ASP A 236 -6.61 -4.18 -5.36
N ALA A 237 -5.79 -3.17 -5.04
CA ALA A 237 -5.35 -2.95 -3.67
C ALA A 237 -6.53 -2.68 -2.72
N TRP A 238 -7.51 -1.88 -3.12
CA TRP A 238 -8.69 -1.60 -2.29
C TRP A 238 -9.65 -2.77 -2.17
N LEU A 239 -9.71 -3.69 -3.14
CA LEU A 239 -10.50 -4.92 -3.01
C LEU A 239 -9.90 -5.84 -1.95
N ARG A 240 -8.58 -5.98 -1.89
CA ARG A 240 -7.87 -6.77 -0.87
C ARG A 240 -8.08 -6.25 0.55
N VAL A 241 -8.34 -4.95 0.72
CA VAL A 241 -8.70 -4.39 2.04
C VAL A 241 -9.88 -5.15 2.64
N ASN A 242 -10.93 -5.45 1.85
CA ASN A 242 -12.11 -6.15 2.36
C ASN A 242 -11.78 -7.55 2.86
N GLU A 243 -10.95 -8.30 2.14
CA GLU A 243 -10.51 -9.62 2.58
C GLU A 243 -9.77 -9.57 3.93
N HIS A 244 -8.93 -8.56 4.12
CA HIS A 244 -8.20 -8.37 5.37
C HIS A 244 -9.13 -7.94 6.50
N LEU A 245 -10.10 -7.06 6.25
CA LEU A 245 -11.09 -6.65 7.26
C LEU A 245 -11.99 -7.81 7.70
N GLU A 246 -12.39 -8.69 6.78
CA GLU A 246 -13.15 -9.89 7.09
C GLU A 246 -12.33 -10.86 7.97
N ARG A 247 -11.08 -11.14 7.58
CA ARG A 247 -10.19 -12.02 8.37
C ARG A 247 -9.80 -11.44 9.74
N ALA A 248 -9.87 -10.12 9.89
CA ALA A 248 -9.65 -9.39 11.13
C ALA A 248 -10.91 -9.26 12.01
N GLU A 249 -12.06 -9.74 11.54
CA GLU A 249 -13.37 -9.57 12.22
C GLU A 249 -13.58 -8.09 12.59
N TRP A 250 -13.33 -7.21 11.62
CA TRP A 250 -13.40 -5.76 11.83
C TRP A 250 -14.83 -5.24 11.66
N ASP A 251 -15.49 -4.96 12.77
CA ASP A 251 -16.86 -4.41 12.78
C ASP A 251 -16.96 -2.89 12.55
N GLY A 252 -15.83 -2.23 12.28
CA GLY A 252 -15.73 -0.78 12.21
C GLY A 252 -14.96 -0.21 13.39
N ALA A 253 -14.66 1.10 13.34
CA ALA A 253 -13.96 1.78 14.41
C ALA A 253 -14.78 1.69 15.70
N ALA A 254 -14.42 0.76 16.59
CA ALA A 254 -14.62 0.99 18.02
C ALA A 254 -14.10 2.40 18.29
N ASN A 255 -14.98 3.25 18.81
CA ASN A 255 -14.87 4.71 18.92
C ASN A 255 -13.43 5.25 18.94
N PRO A 256 -13.14 6.39 18.28
CA PRO A 256 -11.85 7.06 18.47
C PRO A 256 -11.59 7.16 19.97
N PRO A 257 -10.38 6.80 20.45
CA PRO A 257 -10.08 6.88 21.87
C PRO A 257 -10.40 8.30 22.31
N PRO A 258 -11.04 8.48 23.49
CA PRO A 258 -11.29 9.81 24.00
C PRO A 258 -9.99 10.61 23.91
N ALA A 259 -10.07 11.81 23.33
CA ALA A 259 -8.92 12.69 23.24
C ALA A 259 -8.26 12.74 24.63
N PRO A 260 -6.92 12.64 24.74
CA PRO A 260 -6.27 12.71 26.04
C PRO A 260 -6.79 13.96 26.74
N GLU A 261 -7.41 13.79 27.91
CA GLU A 261 -7.96 14.92 28.65
C GLU A 261 -6.88 15.99 28.74
N PRO A 262 -7.19 17.26 28.41
CA PRO A 262 -6.22 18.32 28.55
C PRO A 262 -5.75 18.29 29.99
N LYS A 263 -4.48 17.89 30.22
CA LYS A 263 -3.86 17.89 31.54
C LYS A 263 -4.20 19.23 32.16
N GLY A 264 -5.03 19.20 33.20
CA GLY A 264 -5.62 20.38 33.80
C GLY A 264 -4.55 21.45 33.95
N LYS A 265 -4.79 22.62 33.36
CA LYS A 265 -3.97 23.79 33.64
C LYS A 265 -3.93 23.92 35.16
N GLY A 266 -2.78 23.64 35.74
CA GLY A 266 -2.54 23.82 37.17
C GLY A 266 -3.08 25.18 37.55
N ALA A 267 -3.89 25.21 38.61
CA ALA A 267 -4.43 26.45 39.15
C ALA A 267 -3.28 27.46 39.30
N PRO A 268 -3.48 28.73 38.92
CA PRO A 268 -2.46 29.75 39.10
C PRO A 268 -2.04 29.80 40.58
N PRO A 269 -0.74 30.00 40.87
CA PRO A 269 -0.25 30.03 42.24
C PRO A 269 -1.00 31.11 43.04
N LEU A 270 -1.44 30.74 44.24
CA LEU A 270 -2.09 31.66 45.17
C LEU A 270 -1.16 32.86 45.45
N PRO A 271 -1.68 34.10 45.45
CA PRO A 271 -0.88 35.26 45.78
C PRO A 271 -0.36 35.15 47.23
N PRO A 272 0.86 35.68 47.52
CA PRO A 272 1.41 35.62 48.85
C PRO A 272 0.52 36.37 49.84
N ALA A 273 0.26 35.75 50.99
CA ALA A 273 -0.47 36.36 52.08
C ALA A 273 0.27 37.62 52.56
N VAL A 274 -0.40 38.77 52.45
CA VAL A 274 0.05 40.03 53.03
C VAL A 274 -0.09 39.91 54.55
N LYS A 275 1.01 40.16 55.28
CA LYS A 275 1.03 40.24 56.74
C LYS A 275 0.48 41.59 57.21
#